data_AF-A0A969KWB8-F1
#
_entry.id   AF-A0A969KWB8-F1
#
_cell.length_a   1.000
_cell.length_b   1.000
_cell.length_c   1.000
_cell.angle_alpha   90.00
_cell.angle_beta   90.00
_cell.angle_gamma   90.00
#
_symmetry.space_group_name_H-M   'P 1'
#
loop_
_entity.id
_entity.type
_entity.pdbx_description
1 polymer ?
#
loop_
_entity_poly.entity_id
_entity_poly.type
_entity_poly.pdbx_seq_one_letter_code
_entity_poly.pdbx_strand_id
1 'polypeptide(L)'
;LISFAILIPIVNAGIGLLIARLINMPQGDALLFSVLCASASYIAVPAAMRLTVPEANPSLYVSTALAVTFPFNIIVGIPLYLYGINLLWR
;
A
#
# COMPACT_ATOMS: atom_id res chain seq x y z
N LEU A 1 0.14 -10.72 11.78
CA LEU A 1 0.42 -10.61 10.33
C LEU A 1 -0.77 -10.08 9.55
N ILE A 2 -1.96 -10.67 9.65
CA ILE A 2 -3.16 -10.18 8.92
C ILE A 2 -3.48 -8.71 9.24
N SER A 3 -3.57 -8.35 10.52
CA SER A 3 -3.83 -6.96 10.92
C SER A 3 -2.76 -6.00 10.38
N PHE A 4 -1.49 -6.43 10.38
CA PHE A 4 -0.39 -5.63 9.82
C PHE A 4 -0.57 -5.44 8.30
N ALA A 5 -0.89 -6.50 7.58
CA ALA A 5 -1.11 -6.50 6.13
C ALA A 5 -2.26 -5.58 5.67
N ILE A 6 -3.24 -5.36 6.55
CA ILE A 6 -4.39 -4.49 6.29
C ILE A 6 -4.14 -3.06 6.76
N LEU A 7 -3.52 -2.88 7.92
CA LEU A 7 -3.33 -1.55 8.50
C LEU A 7 -2.17 -0.79 7.86
N ILE A 8 -1.07 -1.47 7.49
CA ILE A 8 0.12 -0.80 6.97
C ILE A 8 -0.12 -0.06 5.64
N PRO A 9 -0.90 -0.59 4.66
CA PRO A 9 -1.24 0.15 3.46
C PRO A 9 -2.00 1.44 3.77
N ILE A 10 -2.94 1.41 4.72
CA ILE A 10 -3.74 2.57 5.11
C ILE A 10 -2.86 3.65 5.73
N VAL A 11 -1.97 3.27 6.64
CA VAL A 11 -1.04 4.20 7.28
C VAL A 11 -0.12 4.84 6.24
N ASN A 12 0.48 4.04 5.35
CA ASN A 12 1.37 4.54 4.32
C ASN A 12 0.65 5.43 3.30
N ALA A 13 -0.58 5.07 2.90
CA ALA A 13 -1.41 5.91 2.05
C ALA A 13 -1.73 7.23 2.72
N GLY A 14 -2.07 7.22 4.01
CA GLY A 14 -2.33 8.43 4.79
C GLY A 14 -1.12 9.36 4.81
N ILE A 15 0.08 8.82 5.03
CA ILE A 15 1.34 9.58 4.95
C ILE A 15 1.53 10.14 3.52
N GLY A 16 1.34 9.31 2.49
CA GLY A 16 1.44 9.72 1.09
C GLY A 16 0.46 10.85 0.73
N LEU A 17 -0.78 10.77 1.19
CA LEU A 17 -1.81 11.79 1.01
C LEU A 17 -1.43 13.11 1.68
N LEU A 18 -0.93 13.05 2.92
CA LEU A 18 -0.48 14.24 3.64
C LEU A 18 0.68 14.92 2.90
N ILE A 19 1.67 14.14 2.45
CA ILE A 19 2.79 14.65 1.65
C ILE A 19 2.28 15.28 0.35
N ALA A 20 1.44 14.57 -0.40
CA ALA A 20 0.86 15.05 -1.66
C ALA A 20 0.09 16.38 -1.47
N ARG A 21 -0.62 16.54 -0.33
CA ARG A 21 -1.32 17.77 0.00
C ARG A 21 -0.35 18.91 0.30
N LEU A 22 0.71 18.65 1.06
CA LEU A 22 1.73 19.64 1.42
C LEU A 22 2.46 20.20 0.20
N ILE A 23 2.67 19.38 -0.84
CA ILE A 23 3.34 19.79 -2.08
C ILE A 23 2.36 20.21 -3.20
N ASN A 24 1.06 20.33 -2.89
CA ASN A 24 0.00 20.73 -3.83
C ASN A 24 -0.07 19.89 -5.12
N MET A 25 0.09 18.56 -5.00
CA MET A 25 -0.13 17.66 -6.14
C MET A 25 -1.57 17.76 -6.66
N PRO A 26 -1.82 17.68 -7.98
CA PRO A 26 -3.16 17.48 -8.53
C PRO A 26 -3.82 16.20 -8.01
N GLN A 27 -5.16 16.14 -7.97
CA GLN A 27 -5.91 15.02 -7.40
C GLN A 27 -5.55 13.65 -8.00
N GLY A 28 -5.38 13.58 -9.33
CA GLY A 28 -5.01 12.34 -10.02
C GLY A 28 -3.62 11.84 -9.62
N ASP A 29 -2.65 12.74 -9.57
CA ASP A 29 -1.27 12.44 -9.17
C ASP A 29 -1.21 12.05 -7.70
N ALA A 30 -1.96 12.74 -6.83
CA ALA A 30 -2.07 12.41 -5.42
C ALA A 30 -2.66 11.02 -5.20
N LEU A 31 -3.65 10.60 -6.01
CA LEU A 31 -4.22 9.25 -5.94
C LEU A 31 -3.17 8.20 -6.33
N LEU A 32 -2.51 8.40 -7.47
CA LEU A 32 -1.47 7.48 -7.93
C LEU A 32 -0.34 7.38 -6.90
N PHE A 33 0.12 8.51 -6.38
CA PHE A 33 1.16 8.57 -5.36
C PHE A 33 0.76 7.83 -4.08
N SER A 34 -0.47 8.04 -3.60
CA SER A 34 -0.97 7.38 -2.39
C SER A 34 -1.09 5.87 -2.57
N VAL A 35 -1.52 5.40 -3.75
CA VAL A 35 -1.56 3.98 -4.10
C VAL A 35 -0.15 3.37 -4.13
N LEU A 36 0.84 4.10 -4.65
CA LEU A 36 2.24 3.68 -4.65
C LEU A 36 2.78 3.58 -3.21
N CYS A 37 2.50 4.56 -2.35
CA CYS A 37 2.89 4.52 -0.94
C CYS A 37 2.24 3.35 -0.18
N ALA A 38 0.96 3.08 -0.45
CA ALA A 38 0.19 2.02 0.19
C ALA A 38 0.61 0.61 -0.22
N SER A 39 1.15 0.47 -1.45
CA SER A 39 1.41 -0.83 -2.03
C SER A 39 2.67 -1.49 -1.48
N ALA A 40 2.66 -2.81 -1.43
CA ALA A 40 3.86 -3.61 -1.28
C ALA A 40 4.35 -4.07 -2.66
N SER A 41 5.63 -4.41 -2.78
CA SER A 41 6.10 -5.14 -3.95
C SER A 41 5.63 -6.59 -3.86
N TYR A 42 4.58 -6.94 -4.60
CA TYR A 42 3.92 -8.26 -4.48
C TYR A 42 4.67 -9.40 -5.18
N ILE A 43 5.71 -9.09 -5.97
CA ILE A 43 6.48 -10.06 -6.76
C ILE A 43 7.97 -9.96 -6.40
N ALA A 44 8.57 -8.77 -6.60
CA ALA A 44 10.01 -8.61 -6.46
C ALA A 44 10.49 -8.74 -5.00
N VAL A 45 9.75 -8.21 -4.02
CA VAL A 45 10.12 -8.38 -2.60
C VAL A 45 10.04 -9.85 -2.16
N PRO A 46 8.95 -10.61 -2.43
CA PRO A 46 8.94 -12.04 -2.13
C PRO A 46 10.07 -12.83 -2.79
N ALA A 47 10.44 -12.50 -4.02
CA ALA A 47 11.58 -13.11 -4.71
C ALA A 47 12.91 -12.75 -4.05
N ALA A 48 13.12 -11.47 -3.72
CA ALA A 48 14.32 -11.00 -3.04
C ALA A 48 14.46 -11.62 -1.64
N MET A 49 13.37 -11.68 -0.86
CA MET A 49 13.35 -12.25 0.49
C MET A 49 13.80 -13.72 0.51
N ARG A 50 13.48 -14.50 -0.52
CA ARG A 50 13.96 -15.90 -0.64
C ARG A 50 15.49 -15.98 -0.70
N LEU A 51 16.13 -14.97 -1.29
CA LEU A 51 17.57 -14.94 -1.49
C LEU A 51 18.30 -14.27 -0.32
N THR A 52 17.70 -13.22 0.26
CA THR A 52 18.35 -12.38 1.27
C THR A 52 18.08 -12.83 2.70
N VAL A 53 16.94 -13.49 2.96
CA VAL A 53 16.56 -14.00 4.28
C VAL A 53 15.98 -15.41 4.14
N PRO A 54 16.82 -16.41 3.82
CA PRO A 54 16.37 -17.77 3.51
C PRO A 54 15.68 -18.47 4.70
N GLU A 55 15.92 -18.03 5.92
CA GLU A 55 15.29 -18.53 7.15
C GLU A 55 13.83 -18.04 7.30
N ALA A 56 13.42 -17.01 6.55
CA ALA A 56 12.06 -16.51 6.59
C ALA A 56 11.09 -17.48 5.89
N ASN A 57 9.97 -17.80 6.55
CA ASN A 57 8.99 -18.74 6.00
C ASN A 57 8.27 -18.16 4.75
N PRO A 58 8.47 -18.74 3.55
CA PRO A 58 7.85 -18.26 2.31
C PRO A 58 6.34 -18.24 2.33
N SER A 59 5.73 -19.21 3.01
CA SER A 59 4.28 -19.31 3.10
C SER A 59 3.67 -18.11 3.82
N LEU A 60 4.41 -17.41 4.69
CA LEU A 60 3.88 -16.24 5.41
C LEU A 60 3.94 -14.97 4.56
N TYR A 61 5.12 -14.58 4.07
CA TYR A 61 5.25 -13.29 3.37
C TYR A 61 4.65 -13.33 1.95
N VAL A 62 4.70 -14.47 1.24
CA VAL A 62 4.07 -14.60 -0.08
C VAL A 62 2.55 -14.51 0.04
N SER A 63 1.96 -15.31 0.95
CA SER A 63 0.50 -15.32 1.13
C SER A 63 -0.01 -13.99 1.66
N THR A 64 0.68 -13.37 2.61
CA THR A 64 0.27 -12.08 3.17
C THR A 64 0.36 -10.96 2.12
N ALA A 65 1.36 -10.99 1.24
CA ALA A 65 1.48 -10.03 0.15
C ALA A 65 0.37 -10.24 -0.91
N LEU A 66 0.21 -11.46 -1.42
CA LEU A 66 -0.66 -11.74 -2.58
C LEU A 66 -2.14 -11.99 -2.22
N ALA A 67 -2.41 -12.66 -1.11
CA ALA A 67 -3.78 -13.05 -0.74
C ALA A 67 -4.45 -12.06 0.22
N VAL A 68 -3.69 -11.17 0.85
CA VAL A 68 -4.24 -10.18 1.80
C VAL A 68 -3.96 -8.76 1.32
N THR A 69 -2.70 -8.33 1.31
CA THR A 69 -2.33 -6.92 1.07
C THR A 69 -2.77 -6.46 -0.31
N PHE A 70 -2.42 -7.22 -1.36
CA PHE A 70 -2.79 -6.88 -2.74
C PHE A 70 -4.31 -6.74 -2.94
N PRO A 71 -5.14 -7.77 -2.69
CA PRO A 71 -6.58 -7.66 -2.92
C PRO A 71 -7.23 -6.61 -2.01
N PHE A 72 -6.78 -6.46 -0.76
CA PHE A 72 -7.25 -5.40 0.11
C PHE A 72 -6.98 -4.01 -0.49
N ASN A 73 -5.77 -3.78 -1.00
CA ASN A 73 -5.40 -2.48 -1.53
C ASN A 73 -6.19 -2.11 -2.78
N ILE A 74 -6.50 -3.10 -3.64
CA ILE A 74 -7.33 -2.90 -4.83
C ILE A 74 -8.81 -2.66 -4.46
N ILE A 75 -9.39 -3.52 -3.62
CA ILE A 75 -10.84 -3.53 -3.35
C ILE A 75 -11.24 -2.42 -2.38
N VAL A 76 -10.43 -2.17 -1.36
CA VAL A 76 -10.75 -1.24 -0.26
C VAL A 76 -9.81 -0.04 -0.27
N GLY A 77 -8.50 -0.26 -0.44
CA GLY A 77 -7.49 0.80 -0.39
C GLY A 77 -7.75 1.93 -1.39
N ILE A 78 -7.77 1.62 -2.69
CA ILE A 78 -7.95 2.61 -3.76
C ILE A 78 -9.22 3.46 -3.56
N PRO A 79 -10.42 2.88 -3.35
CA PRO A 79 -11.61 3.68 -3.05
C PRO A 79 -11.48 4.56 -1.81
N LEU A 80 -10.86 4.04 -0.73
CA LEU A 80 -10.65 4.77 0.51
C LEU A 80 -9.71 5.98 0.30
N TYR A 81 -8.63 5.81 -0.47
CA TYR A 81 -7.68 6.89 -0.74
C TYR A 81 -8.31 7.97 -1.61
N LEU A 82 -9.07 7.57 -2.63
CA LEU A 82 -9.84 8.51 -3.46
C LEU A 82 -10.85 9.30 -2.61
N TYR A 83 -11.55 8.64 -1.68
CA TYR A 83 -12.43 9.32 -0.73
C TYR A 83 -11.69 10.37 0.10
N GLY A 84 -10.51 10.02 0.64
CA GLY A 84 -9.66 10.95 1.38
C GLY A 84 -9.22 12.16 0.54
N ILE A 85 -8.85 11.95 -0.73
CA ILE A 85 -8.48 13.03 -1.65
C ILE A 85 -9.65 13.97 -1.89
N ASN A 86 -10.83 13.43 -2.20
CA ASN A 86 -12.03 14.23 -2.45
C ASN A 86 -12.43 15.08 -1.23
N LEU A 87 -12.06 14.67 -0.02
CA LEU A 87 -12.27 15.45 1.19
C LEU A 87 -11.20 16.56 1.36
N LEU A 88 -9.94 16.24 1.08
CA LEU A 88 -8.79 17.12 1.35
C LEU A 88 -8.49 18.13 0.23
N TRP A 89 -8.93 17.87 -1.00
CA TRP A 89 -8.73 18.71 -2.20
C TRP A 89 -9.95 19.57 -2.56
N ARG A 90 -10.90 19.70 -1.64
CA ARG A 90 -11.82 20.82 -1.62
C ARG A 90 -11.10 22.08 -1.13
#